data_AF-A0A533VIE7-F1
#
_entry.id   AF-A0A533VIE7-F1
#
_cell.length_a   1.000
_cell.length_b   1.000
_cell.length_c   1.000
_cell.angle_alpha   90.00
_cell.angle_beta   90.00
_cell.angle_gamma   90.00
#
_symmetry.space_group_name_H-M   'P 1'
#
loop_
_entity.id
_entity.type
_entity.pdbx_description
1 polymer ?
#
loop_
_entity_poly.entity_id
_entity_poly.type
_entity_poly.pdbx_seq_one_letter_code
_entity_poly.pdbx_strand_id
1 'polypeptide(L)'
;MTFQPQQPKKRYTPHKTLEEGWTYISIPDDDTIIAVRNAVTKVMKLLDPNSNPLKDQNGNNVYSFESTNIVKVLTREEYEVEKKSRNPES
;
A
#
# COMPACT_ATOMS: atom_id res chain seq x y z
N MET A 1 28.93 28.50 3.04
CA MET A 1 28.21 27.97 1.87
C MET A 1 27.55 26.67 2.29
N THR A 2 26.24 26.67 2.49
CA THR A 2 25.51 25.49 2.95
C THR A 2 25.27 24.59 1.74
N PHE A 3 25.95 23.44 1.68
CA PHE A 3 25.66 22.40 0.69
C PHE A 3 24.26 21.85 0.98
N GLN A 4 23.25 22.31 0.24
CA GLN A 4 22.01 21.56 0.13
C GLN A 4 22.32 20.35 -0.78
N PRO A 5 22.23 19.10 -0.28
CA PRO A 5 22.32 17.96 -1.18
C PRO A 5 21.17 18.11 -2.19
N GLN A 6 21.51 18.30 -3.46
CA GLN A 6 20.53 18.27 -4.52
C GLN A 6 19.85 16.91 -4.44
N GLN A 7 18.58 16.89 -4.01
CA GLN A 7 17.82 15.66 -3.98
C GLN A 7 17.85 15.10 -5.41
N PRO A 8 18.33 13.87 -5.61
CA PRO A 8 18.37 13.28 -6.94
C PRO A 8 16.96 13.39 -7.52
N LYS A 9 16.83 13.92 -8.74
CA LYS A 9 15.54 14.03 -9.43
C LYS A 9 14.96 12.62 -9.54
N LYS A 10 14.10 12.26 -8.59
CA LYS A 10 13.51 10.93 -8.47
C LYS A 10 12.64 10.71 -9.69
N ARG A 11 13.19 10.02 -10.69
CA ARG A 11 12.46 9.64 -11.88
C ARG A 11 11.78 8.33 -11.59
N TYR A 12 10.45 8.35 -11.61
CA TYR A 12 9.61 7.24 -11.21
C TYR A 12 9.05 6.52 -12.43
N THR A 13 9.25 5.21 -12.54
CA THR A 13 8.63 4.35 -13.57
C THR A 13 7.56 3.44 -12.95
N PRO A 14 6.31 3.44 -13.45
CA PRO A 14 5.26 2.53 -12.97
C PRO A 14 5.70 1.07 -13.10
N HIS A 15 5.60 0.31 -12.02
CA HIS A 15 6.09 -1.07 -11.97
C HIS A 15 4.97 -2.12 -11.93
N LYS A 16 3.91 -1.90 -11.13
CA LYS A 16 2.72 -2.77 -11.05
C LYS A 16 1.62 -2.07 -10.22
N THR A 17 0.33 -2.30 -10.55
CA THR A 17 -0.78 -2.09 -9.59
C THR A 17 -0.82 -3.31 -8.67
N LEU A 18 -0.62 -3.11 -7.37
CA LEU A 18 -0.61 -4.21 -6.40
C LEU A 18 -2.03 -4.48 -5.89
N GLU A 19 -2.24 -5.71 -5.40
CA GLU A 19 -3.54 -6.28 -5.05
C GLU A 19 -4.45 -5.30 -4.28
N GLU A 20 -5.65 -5.10 -4.80
CA GLU A 20 -6.70 -4.37 -4.12
C GLU A 20 -7.57 -5.36 -3.35
N GLY A 21 -7.61 -5.23 -2.03
CA GLY A 21 -8.36 -6.17 -1.19
C GLY A 21 -8.72 -5.56 0.16
N TRP A 22 -9.78 -6.10 0.76
CA TRP A 22 -10.08 -5.82 2.16
C TRP A 22 -9.55 -6.95 3.02
N THR A 23 -8.83 -6.58 4.07
CA THR A 23 -8.41 -7.45 5.15
C THR A 23 -9.26 -7.13 6.37
N TYR A 24 -9.83 -8.15 7.01
CA TYR A 24 -10.66 -8.00 8.19
C TYR A 24 -9.97 -8.64 9.39
N ILE A 25 -9.88 -7.89 10.48
CA ILE A 25 -9.23 -8.30 11.72
C ILE A 25 -10.27 -8.22 12.82
N SER A 26 -10.66 -9.37 13.38
CA SER A 26 -11.57 -9.40 14.53
C SER A 26 -10.79 -9.13 15.82
N ILE A 27 -11.29 -8.20 16.62
CA ILE A 27 -10.82 -7.92 17.98
C ILE A 27 -11.66 -8.75 18.95
N PRO A 28 -11.08 -9.74 19.65
CA PRO A 28 -11.84 -10.67 20.48
C PRO A 28 -12.58 -10.00 21.65
N ASP A 29 -12.06 -8.89 22.18
CA ASP A 29 -12.52 -8.32 23.45
C ASP A 29 -13.69 -7.32 23.30
N ASP A 30 -14.00 -6.85 22.09
CA ASP A 30 -14.94 -5.73 21.86
C ASP A 30 -15.96 -6.00 20.74
N ASP A 31 -16.10 -7.27 20.32
CA ASP A 31 -16.89 -7.74 19.17
C ASP A 31 -16.77 -6.85 17.91
N THR A 32 -15.60 -6.21 17.78
CA THR A 32 -15.30 -5.19 16.81
C THR A 32 -14.41 -5.78 15.73
N ILE A 33 -14.64 -5.37 14.50
CA ILE A 33 -13.88 -5.82 13.33
C ILE A 33 -13.24 -4.60 12.67
N ILE A 34 -11.92 -4.61 12.57
CA ILE A 34 -11.19 -3.62 11.77
C ILE A 34 -11.13 -4.13 10.34
N ALA A 35 -11.78 -3.41 9.43
CA ALA A 35 -11.68 -3.63 8.01
C ALA A 35 -10.65 -2.66 7.41
N VAL A 36 -9.62 -3.20 6.76
CA VAL A 36 -8.58 -2.42 6.09
C VAL A 36 -8.60 -2.73 4.61
N ARG A 37 -8.95 -1.75 3.77
CA ARG A 37 -8.70 -1.83 2.33
C ARG A 37 -7.29 -1.34 2.07
N ASN A 38 -6.41 -2.25 1.70
CA ASN A 38 -5.12 -1.86 1.16
C ASN A 38 -5.30 -1.62 -0.34
N ALA A 39 -5.05 -0.40 -0.80
CA ALA A 39 -4.96 -0.08 -2.21
C ALA A 39 -3.61 0.56 -2.47
N VAL A 40 -2.63 -0.25 -2.87
CA VAL A 40 -1.34 0.26 -3.33
C VAL A 40 -1.54 0.73 -4.77
N THR A 41 -1.71 2.04 -4.93
CA THR A 41 -2.10 2.68 -6.18
C THR A 41 -0.96 2.72 -7.19
N LYS A 42 0.29 2.72 -6.72
CA LYS A 42 1.46 2.81 -7.60
C LYS A 42 2.70 2.25 -6.95
N VAL A 43 3.43 1.41 -7.68
CA VAL A 43 4.83 1.07 -7.35
C VAL A 43 5.74 1.71 -8.37
N MET A 44 6.82 2.34 -7.89
CA MET A 44 7.75 3.09 -8.70
C MET A 44 9.18 2.63 -8.43
N LYS A 45 9.93 2.30 -9.47
CA LYS A 45 11.37 2.05 -9.33
C LYS A 45 12.09 3.39 -9.17
N LEU A 46 12.99 3.49 -8.19
CA LEU A 46 13.81 4.67 -7.99
C LEU A 46 15.05 4.59 -8.88
N LEU A 47 15.37 5.70 -9.55
CA LEU A 47 16.54 5.82 -10.43
C LEU A 47 17.57 6.79 -9.83
N ASP A 48 18.84 6.53 -10.09
CA ASP A 48 19.95 7.45 -9.83
C ASP A 48 19.96 8.61 -10.85
N PRO A 49 20.82 9.63 -10.68
CA PRO A 49 20.94 10.73 -11.65
C PRO A 49 21.30 10.30 -13.09
N ASN A 50 21.89 9.11 -13.26
CA ASN A 50 22.26 8.52 -14.55
C ASN A 50 21.15 7.64 -15.14
N SER A 51 19.95 7.65 -14.54
CA SER A 51 18.79 6.82 -14.93
C SER A 51 18.97 5.31 -14.74
N ASN A 52 19.91 4.87 -13.91
CA ASN A 52 20.05 3.48 -13.50
C ASN A 52 19.20 3.16 -12.26
N PRO A 53 18.71 1.93 -12.08
CA PRO A 53 18.03 1.52 -10.84
C PRO A 53 18.89 1.78 -9.61
N LEU A 54 18.35 2.55 -8.66
CA LEU A 54 18.99 2.73 -7.37
C LEU A 54 19.04 1.38 -6.66
N LYS A 55 20.19 1.05 -6.06
CA LYS A 55 20.40 -0.19 -5.32
C LYS A 55 20.52 0.07 -3.81
N ASP A 56 20.02 -0.84 -3.00
CA ASP A 56 20.29 -0.86 -1.55
C ASP A 56 21.70 -1.41 -1.26
N GLN A 57 22.08 -1.44 0.02
CA GLN A 57 23.36 -1.98 0.47
C GLN A 57 23.57 -3.48 0.15
N ASN A 58 22.51 -4.19 -0.22
CA ASN A 58 22.52 -5.61 -0.58
C ASN A 58 22.46 -5.83 -2.11
N GLY A 59 22.43 -4.75 -2.92
CA GLY A 59 22.35 -4.84 -4.38
C GLY A 59 20.94 -5.01 -4.95
N ASN A 60 19.89 -4.92 -4.12
CA ASN A 60 18.50 -4.99 -4.56
C ASN A 60 18.00 -3.64 -5.07
N ASN A 61 17.06 -3.63 -6.03
CA ASN A 61 16.47 -2.38 -6.51
C ASN A 61 15.65 -1.72 -5.41
N VAL A 62 15.78 -0.40 -5.28
CA VAL A 62 14.93 0.39 -4.38
C VAL A 62 13.64 0.79 -5.10
N TYR A 63 12.52 0.62 -4.42
CA TYR A 63 11.20 1.00 -4.89
C TYR A 63 10.55 2.00 -3.93
N SER A 64 9.74 2.89 -4.48
CA SER A 64 8.80 3.73 -3.74
C SER A 64 7.39 3.29 -4.10
N PHE A 65 6.46 3.29 -3.17
CA PHE A 65 5.06 3.02 -3.47
C PHE A 65 4.16 4.12 -2.90
N GLU A 66 3.03 4.33 -3.55
CA GLU A 66 1.94 5.16 -3.06
C GLU A 66 0.77 4.22 -2.73
N SER A 67 0.16 4.41 -1.57
CA SER A 67 -0.99 3.62 -1.12
C SER A 67 -2.07 4.51 -0.55
N THR A 68 -3.31 4.22 -0.92
CA THR A 68 -4.51 4.81 -0.32
C THR A 68 -5.20 3.72 0.47
N ASN A 69 -5.00 3.70 1.78
CA ASN A 69 -5.63 2.71 2.64
C ASN A 69 -6.93 3.28 3.22
N ILE A 70 -8.00 2.50 3.21
CA ILE A 70 -9.26 2.83 3.88
C ILE A 70 -9.38 1.93 5.10
N VAL A 71 -9.49 2.53 6.29
CA VAL A 71 -9.76 1.79 7.52
C VAL A 71 -11.19 2.07 7.95
N LYS A 72 -11.94 1.00 8.23
CA LYS A 72 -13.26 1.07 8.86
C LYS A 72 -13.25 0.24 10.13
N VAL A 73 -13.94 0.73 11.14
CA VAL A 73 -14.28 -0.04 12.34
C VAL A 73 -15.72 -0.47 12.14
N LEU A 74 -15.96 -1.78 12.17
CA LEU A 74 -17.26 -2.40 11.93
C LEU A 74 -17.66 -3.17 13.18
N THR A 75 -18.96 -3.19 13.45
CA THR A 75 -19.58 -4.22 14.28
C THR A 75 -19.61 -5.56 13.54
N ARG A 76 -19.83 -6.65 14.29
CA ARG A 76 -19.99 -7.99 13.70
C ARG A 76 -21.13 -8.07 12.67
N GLU A 77 -22.25 -7.38 12.92
CA GLU A 77 -23.38 -7.36 11.99
C GLU A 77 -23.03 -6.64 10.67
N GLU A 78 -22.37 -5.49 10.75
CA GLU A 78 -21.95 -4.72 9.56
C GLU A 78 -20.94 -5.49 8.71
N TYR A 79 -20.03 -6.23 9.34
CA TYR A 79 -19.09 -7.10 8.65
C TYR A 79 -19.80 -8.18 7.81
N GLU A 80 -20.79 -8.87 8.36
CA GLU A 80 -21.50 -9.94 7.63
C GLU A 80 -22.30 -9.38 6.44
N VAL A 81 -22.87 -8.18 6.58
CA VAL A 81 -23.52 -7.46 5.47
C VAL A 81 -22.50 -7.10 4.38
N GLU A 82 -21.38 -6.46 4.73
CA GLU A 82 -20.35 -6.07 3.75
C GLU A 82 -19.75 -7.28 3.03
N LYS A 83 -19.51 -8.37 3.76
CA LYS A 83 -18.99 -9.63 3.22
C LYS A 83 -19.98 -10.23 2.21
N LYS A 84 -21.27 -10.29 2.56
CA LYS A 84 -22.33 -10.85 1.69
C LYS A 84 -22.59 -9.99 0.46
N SER A 85 -22.54 -8.66 0.59
CA SER A 85 -22.64 -7.75 -0.57
C SER A 85 -21.47 -7.88 -1.56
N ARG A 86 -20.31 -8.37 -1.10
CA ARG A 86 -19.12 -8.55 -1.94
C ARG A 86 -19.00 -9.92 -2.59
N ASN A 87 -19.61 -10.96 -2.01
CA ASN A 87 -19.63 -12.30 -2.59
C ASN A 87 -21.07 -12.81 -2.64
N PRO A 88 -21.87 -12.40 -3.65
CA PRO A 88 -23.30 -12.69 -3.69
C PRO A 88 -23.64 -14.19 -3.91
N GLU A 89 -22.64 -15.06 -4.11
CA GLU A 89 -22.81 -16.48 -4.44
C GLU A 89 -22.29 -17.47 -3.36
N SER A 90 -22.24 -17.08 -2.08
CA SER A 90 -21.93 -18.01 -0.96
C SER A 90 -23.09 -18.23 0.00
#